data_AF-A0A369T593-F1
#
_entry.id   AF-A0A369T593-F1
#
_cell.length_a   1.000
_cell.length_b   1.000
_cell.length_c   1.000
_cell.angle_alpha   90.00
_cell.angle_beta   90.00
_cell.angle_gamma   90.00
#
_symmetry.space_group_name_H-M   'P 1'
#
loop_
_entity.id
_entity.type
_entity.pdbx_description
1 polymer ?
#
loop_
_entity_poly.entity_id
_entity_poly.type
_entity_poly.pdbx_seq_one_letter_code
_entity_poly.pdbx_strand_id
1 'polypeptide(L)'
;MGLVDSDHEGTIPRKCEEDHARSLPQYGIRVFRCGRGWIVALDRNLEEFLLASARESGIDIESYGLSRDVREMHHQISRMHQPPGFEKLLEDLLSKSGRLTALRNLLRELEGPEY
;
A
#
# COMPACT_ATOMS: atom_id res chain seq x y z
N MET A 1 4.30 -2.00 13.80
CA MET A 1 3.91 -2.55 12.48
C MET A 1 4.87 -2.01 11.44
N GLY A 2 5.13 -2.74 10.35
CA GLY A 2 5.84 -2.23 9.18
C GLY A 2 5.06 -2.49 7.89
N LEU A 3 5.11 -1.55 6.95
CA LEU A 3 4.64 -1.71 5.57
C LEU A 3 5.87 -1.81 4.66
N VAL A 4 5.91 -2.82 3.79
CA VAL A 4 7.06 -3.07 2.90
C VAL A 4 6.58 -3.36 1.49
N ASP A 5 7.39 -2.98 0.51
CA ASP A 5 7.19 -3.37 -0.88
C ASP A 5 7.87 -4.72 -1.14
N SER A 6 7.19 -5.64 -1.80
CA SER A 6 7.74 -6.98 -2.10
C SER A 6 8.92 -6.93 -3.08
N ASP A 7 9.04 -5.85 -3.85
CA ASP A 7 10.13 -5.64 -4.82
C ASP A 7 11.50 -5.44 -4.14
N HIS A 8 11.53 -5.20 -2.82
CA HIS A 8 12.76 -5.28 -2.04
C HIS A 8 12.95 -6.73 -1.53
N GLU A 9 13.48 -7.60 -2.40
CA GLU A 9 13.94 -8.94 -2.03
C GLU A 9 14.95 -8.84 -0.87
N GLY A 10 14.55 -9.32 0.32
CA GLY A 10 15.36 -9.27 1.55
C GLY A 10 14.74 -8.50 2.72
N THR A 11 13.63 -7.80 2.52
CA THR A 11 13.00 -6.96 3.56
C THR A 11 12.20 -7.75 4.60
N ILE A 12 11.79 -8.98 4.27
CA ILE A 12 11.09 -9.87 5.19
C ILE A 12 12.13 -10.78 5.86
N PRO A 13 12.39 -10.64 7.17
CA PRO A 13 13.31 -11.52 7.88
C PRO A 13 12.92 -12.99 7.72
N ARG A 14 13.90 -13.89 7.56
CA ARG A 14 13.67 -15.36 7.46
C ARG A 14 12.86 -15.97 8.63
N LYS A 15 12.72 -15.25 9.74
CA LYS A 15 11.97 -15.67 10.93
C LYS A 15 10.49 -15.23 10.89
N CYS A 16 10.04 -14.65 9.78
CA CYS A 16 8.66 -14.24 9.63
C CYS A 16 7.85 -15.35 8.96
N GLU A 17 6.67 -15.61 9.50
CA GLU A 17 5.73 -16.58 8.96
C GLU A 17 4.57 -15.84 8.29
N GLU A 18 4.18 -16.28 7.10
CA GLU A 18 3.03 -15.69 6.41
C GLU A 18 1.74 -16.06 7.14
N ASP A 19 0.91 -15.05 7.43
CA ASP A 19 -0.45 -15.23 7.93
C ASP A 19 -1.41 -15.21 6.74
N HIS A 20 -1.66 -16.39 6.17
CA HIS A 20 -2.58 -16.55 5.05
C HIS A 20 -4.03 -16.21 5.39
N ALA A 21 -4.43 -16.24 6.67
CA ALA A 21 -5.79 -15.89 7.08
C ALA A 21 -6.05 -14.38 7.00
N ARG A 22 -5.02 -13.56 7.24
CA ARG A 22 -5.06 -12.08 7.15
C ARG A 22 -4.62 -11.54 5.79
N SER A 23 -3.91 -12.36 5.01
CA SER A 23 -3.45 -11.98 3.68
C SER A 23 -4.62 -11.84 2.70
N LEU A 24 -4.52 -10.87 1.80
CA LEU A 24 -5.51 -10.55 0.79
C LEU A 24 -4.85 -10.59 -0.60
N PRO A 25 -4.52 -11.80 -1.11
CA PRO A 25 -3.77 -11.97 -2.36
C PRO A 25 -4.50 -11.39 -3.57
N GLN A 26 -5.84 -11.34 -3.56
CA GLN A 26 -6.64 -10.70 -4.60
C GLN A 26 -6.37 -9.19 -4.74
N TYR A 27 -5.86 -8.56 -3.69
CA TYR A 27 -5.45 -7.15 -3.70
C TYR A 27 -3.93 -6.97 -3.78
N GLY A 28 -3.16 -8.06 -3.84
CA GLY A 28 -1.70 -8.03 -3.78
C GLY A 28 -1.19 -7.64 -2.40
N ILE A 29 -1.86 -8.07 -1.33
CA ILE A 29 -1.47 -7.77 0.06
C ILE A 29 -1.16 -9.09 0.76
N ARG A 30 0.07 -9.24 1.25
CA ARG A 30 0.51 -10.37 2.09
C ARG A 30 0.82 -9.89 3.50
N VAL A 31 0.55 -10.71 4.49
CA VAL A 31 0.75 -10.38 5.91
C VAL A 31 1.71 -11.38 6.50
N PHE A 32 2.71 -10.89 7.22
CA PHE A 32 3.72 -11.71 7.87
C PHE A 32 3.76 -11.39 9.36
N ARG A 33 3.83 -12.45 10.18
CA ARG A 33 4.09 -12.35 11.61
C ARG A 33 5.59 -12.46 11.87
N CYS A 34 6.17 -11.44 12.49
CA CYS A 34 7.58 -11.38 12.80
C CYS A 34 7.77 -11.22 14.32
N GLY A 35 7.82 -12.34 15.05
CA GLY A 35 7.84 -12.33 16.52
C GLY A 35 6.58 -11.69 17.10
N ARG A 36 6.72 -10.53 17.74
CA ARG A 36 5.58 -9.75 18.28
C ARG A 36 5.00 -8.71 17.31
N GLY A 37 5.66 -8.48 16.18
CA GLY A 37 5.27 -7.49 15.18
C GLY A 37 4.58 -8.10 13.96
N TRP A 38 3.98 -7.22 13.16
CA TRP A 38 3.39 -7.53 11.87
C TRP A 38 4.11 -6.76 10.77
N ILE A 39 4.32 -7.42 9.63
CA ILE A 39 4.76 -6.82 8.37
C ILE A 39 3.63 -7.02 7.36
N VAL A 40 3.20 -5.93 6.73
CA VAL A 40 2.31 -5.98 5.56
C VAL A 40 3.17 -5.77 4.33
N ALA A 41 3.15 -6.72 3.41
CA ALA A 41 3.88 -6.65 2.14
C ALA A 41 2.91 -6.43 0.98
N LEU A 42 3.21 -5.44 0.14
CA LEU A 42 2.48 -5.22 -1.11
C LEU A 42 3.20 -6.01 -2.21
N ASP A 43 2.49 -6.81 -3.01
CA ASP A 43 3.06 -7.65 -4.09
C ASP A 43 3.77 -6.89 -5.19
N ARG A 44 3.57 -5.57 -5.20
CA ARG A 44 4.24 -4.59 -6.05
C ARG A 44 4.71 -3.46 -5.13
N ASN A 45 5.50 -2.54 -5.65
CA ASN A 45 5.74 -1.27 -4.95
C ASN A 45 4.46 -0.45 -4.73
N LEU A 46 4.52 0.47 -3.77
CA LEU A 46 3.45 1.39 -3.41
C LEU A 46 2.89 2.14 -4.63
N GLU A 47 3.76 2.58 -5.55
CA GLU A 47 3.37 3.34 -6.74
C GLU A 47 2.48 2.50 -7.65
N GLU A 48 2.90 1.27 -7.97
CA GLU A 48 2.10 0.34 -8.75
C GLU A 48 0.80 -0.05 -8.03
N PHE A 49 0.83 -0.18 -6.70
CA PHE A 49 -0.36 -0.43 -5.90
C PHE A 49 -1.39 0.70 -6.01
N LEU A 50 -0.92 1.95 -6.00
CA LEU A 50 -1.75 3.15 -6.20
C LEU A 50 -2.27 3.24 -7.63
N LEU A 51 -1.43 3.00 -8.64
CA LEU A 51 -1.83 2.98 -10.05
C LEU A 51 -2.90 1.92 -10.33
N ALA A 52 -2.72 0.72 -9.78
CA ALA A 52 -3.70 -0.34 -9.93
C ALA A 52 -5.01 0.00 -9.20
N SER A 53 -4.94 0.62 -8.02
CA SER A 53 -6.12 1.12 -7.29
C SER A 53 -6.89 2.19 -8.10
N ALA A 54 -6.18 3.11 -8.74
CA ALA A 54 -6.79 4.16 -9.55
C ALA A 54 -7.46 3.59 -10.80
N ARG A 55 -6.77 2.66 -11.49
CA ARG A 55 -7.31 1.97 -12.67
C ARG A 55 -8.61 1.21 -12.35
N GLU A 56 -8.65 0.48 -11.25
CA GLU A 56 -9.85 -0.26 -10.82
C GLU A 56 -11.02 0.65 -10.47
N SER A 57 -10.72 1.84 -9.96
CA SER A 57 -11.72 2.82 -9.51
C SER A 57 -12.13 3.82 -10.60
N GLY A 58 -11.55 3.72 -11.80
CA GLY A 58 -11.75 4.69 -12.88
C GLY A 58 -11.24 6.10 -12.55
N ILE A 59 -10.27 6.23 -11.63
CA ILE A 59 -9.67 7.51 -11.24
C ILE A 59 -8.50 7.82 -12.17
N ASP A 60 -8.49 9.02 -12.72
CA ASP A 60 -7.34 9.52 -13.48
C ASP A 60 -6.30 10.18 -12.55
N ILE A 61 -5.20 9.47 -12.31
CA ILE A 61 -4.10 9.93 -11.45
C ILE A 61 -3.45 11.23 -11.93
N GLU A 62 -3.42 11.50 -13.24
CA GLU A 62 -2.81 12.70 -13.81
C GLU A 62 -3.60 13.96 -13.44
N SER A 63 -4.91 13.83 -13.22
CA SER A 63 -5.77 14.93 -12.76
C SER A 63 -5.42 15.42 -11.34
N TYR A 64 -4.66 14.63 -10.59
CA TYR A 64 -4.14 14.97 -9.25
C TYR A 64 -2.67 15.45 -9.30
N GLY A 65 -2.08 15.57 -10.50
CA GLY A 65 -0.70 15.99 -10.69
C GLY A 65 0.34 14.89 -10.46
N LEU A 66 -0.08 13.61 -10.46
CA LEU A 66 0.81 12.46 -10.35
C LEU A 66 1.01 11.78 -11.71
N SER A 67 2.22 11.27 -11.96
CA SER A 67 2.55 10.55 -13.18
C SER A 67 1.98 9.13 -13.17
N ARG A 68 1.65 8.62 -14.36
CA ARG A 68 1.35 7.20 -14.57
C ARG A 68 2.60 6.33 -14.72
N ASP A 69 3.76 6.95 -14.91
CA ASP A 69 5.04 6.25 -14.89
C ASP A 69 5.46 5.97 -13.45
N VAL A 70 5.73 4.70 -13.15
CA VAL A 70 6.06 4.22 -11.80
C VAL A 70 7.30 4.94 -11.22
N ARG A 71 8.33 5.17 -12.03
CA ARG A 71 9.58 5.80 -11.56
C ARG A 71 9.37 7.28 -11.28
N GLU A 72 8.67 7.97 -12.18
CA GLU A 72 8.36 9.38 -11.97
C GLU A 72 7.42 9.56 -10.77
N MET A 73 6.42 8.68 -10.60
CA MET A 73 5.54 8.69 -9.44
C MET A 73 6.33 8.46 -8.14
N HIS A 74 7.28 7.53 -8.14
CA HIS A 74 8.17 7.30 -6.99
C HIS A 74 8.96 8.57 -6.64
N HIS A 75 9.50 9.26 -7.65
CA HIS A 75 10.18 10.54 -7.45
C HIS A 75 9.25 11.65 -6.97
N GLN A 76 7.97 11.63 -7.32
CA GLN A 76 6.98 12.61 -6.86
C GLN A 76 6.57 12.37 -5.41
N ILE A 77 6.33 11.11 -5.04
CA ILE A 77 5.86 10.73 -3.70
C ILE A 77 6.99 10.79 -2.66
N SER A 78 8.23 10.47 -3.07
CA SER A 78 9.40 10.48 -2.18
C SER A 78 9.96 11.88 -1.89
N ARG A 79 9.41 12.95 -2.49
CA ARG A 79 9.82 14.33 -2.20
C ARG A 79 9.26 14.81 -0.88
N MET A 80 9.99 15.68 -0.19
CA MET A 80 9.52 16.38 1.02
C MET A 80 8.21 17.14 0.81
N HIS A 81 7.96 17.61 -0.41
CA HIS A 81 6.72 18.27 -0.81
C HIS A 81 6.04 17.41 -1.86
N GLN A 82 5.06 16.62 -1.43
CA GLN A 82 4.22 15.83 -2.32
C GLN A 82 3.37 16.74 -3.20
N PRO A 83 2.93 16.27 -4.39
CA PRO A 83 1.97 17.01 -5.21
C PRO A 83 0.73 17.38 -4.38
N PRO A 84 0.18 18.60 -4.51
CA PRO A 84 -0.98 19.03 -3.71
C PRO A 84 -2.21 18.12 -3.86
N GLY A 85 -2.33 17.44 -5.00
CA GLY A 85 -3.41 16.48 -5.24
C GLY A 85 -3.20 15.11 -4.61
N PHE A 86 -2.04 14.82 -4.01
CA PHE A 86 -1.74 13.50 -3.48
C PHE A 86 -2.66 13.09 -2.32
N GLU A 87 -2.88 13.97 -1.35
CA GLU A 87 -3.81 13.70 -0.24
C GLU A 87 -5.23 13.45 -0.76
N LYS A 88 -5.69 14.30 -1.69
CA LYS A 88 -7.00 14.16 -2.32
C LYS A 88 -7.13 12.85 -3.11
N LEU A 89 -6.07 12.44 -3.81
CA LEU A 89 -6.01 11.15 -4.50
C LEU A 89 -6.19 10.01 -3.50
N LEU A 90 -5.49 10.05 -2.36
CA LEU A 90 -5.62 9.03 -1.33
C LEU A 90 -7.04 8.99 -0.75
N GLU A 91 -7.67 10.12 -0.48
CA GLU A 91 -9.07 10.18 -0.04
C GLU A 91 -10.04 9.58 -1.07
N ASP A 92 -9.88 9.94 -2.34
CA ASP A 92 -10.69 9.41 -3.44
C ASP A 92 -10.49 7.89 -3.60
N LEU A 93 -9.24 7.41 -3.53
CA LEU A 93 -8.95 5.98 -3.57
C LEU A 93 -9.48 5.26 -2.33
N LEU A 94 -9.44 5.86 -1.14
CA LEU A 94 -9.97 5.28 0.10
C LEU A 94 -11.51 5.18 0.11
N SER A 95 -12.19 5.94 -0.74
CA SER A 95 -13.64 5.87 -0.90
C SER A 95 -14.09 4.96 -2.04
N LYS A 96 -13.27 4.77 -3.08
CA LYS A 96 -13.66 4.06 -4.31
C LYS A 96 -12.90 2.76 -4.57
N SER A 97 -11.65 2.63 -4.10
CA SER A 97 -10.82 1.44 -4.33
C SER A 97 -11.05 0.40 -3.25
N GLY A 98 -11.51 -0.79 -3.65
CA GLY A 98 -11.56 -1.96 -2.78
C GLY A 98 -10.18 -2.36 -2.25
N ARG A 99 -9.14 -2.24 -3.09
CA ARG A 99 -7.75 -2.52 -2.74
C ARG A 99 -7.23 -1.61 -1.62
N LEU A 100 -7.39 -0.28 -1.77
CA LEU A 100 -6.89 0.66 -0.76
C LEU A 100 -7.74 0.63 0.52
N THR A 101 -9.05 0.40 0.39
CA THR A 101 -9.95 0.18 1.52
C THR A 101 -9.55 -1.06 2.33
N ALA A 102 -9.25 -2.16 1.64
CA ALA A 102 -8.79 -3.39 2.26
C ALA A 102 -7.47 -3.20 3.02
N LEU A 103 -6.49 -2.51 2.41
CA LEU A 103 -5.23 -2.17 3.07
C LEU A 103 -5.47 -1.35 4.35
N ARG A 104 -6.27 -0.27 4.28
CA ARG A 104 -6.60 0.56 5.45
C ARG A 104 -7.23 -0.28 6.57
N ASN A 105 -8.21 -1.11 6.25
CA ASN A 105 -8.92 -1.90 7.24
C ASN A 105 -7.98 -2.92 7.91
N LEU A 106 -7.12 -3.56 7.12
CA LEU A 106 -6.09 -4.48 7.62
C LEU A 106 -5.10 -3.78 8.55
N LEU A 107 -4.60 -2.59 8.18
CA LEU A 107 -3.69 -1.81 9.02
C LEU A 107 -4.36 -1.47 10.37
N ARG A 108 -5.62 -1.01 10.35
CA ARG A 108 -6.36 -0.71 11.59
C ARG A 108 -6.58 -1.93 12.47
N GLU A 109 -6.85 -3.08 11.88
CA GLU A 109 -7.02 -4.34 12.62
C GLU A 109 -5.72 -4.77 13.30
N LEU A 110 -4.61 -4.66 12.58
CA LEU A 110 -3.29 -5.07 13.04
C LEU A 110 -2.65 -4.07 14.03
N GLU A 111 -3.07 -2.81 14.02
CA GLU A 111 -2.67 -1.82 15.03
C GLU A 111 -3.31 -2.14 16.39
N GLY A 112 -4.59 -2.56 16.43
CA GLY A 112 -5.32 -2.85 17.67
C GLY A 112 -5.39 -1.64 18.63
N PRO A 113 -6.24 -1.66 19.67
CA PRO A 113 -6.16 -0.64 20.71
C PRO A 113 -4.83 -0.82 21.46
N GLU A 114 -4.04 0.24 21.56
CA GLU A 114 -2.95 0.34 22.53
C GLU A 114 -3.48 -0.08 23.91
N TYR A 115 -2.93 -1.15 24.49
CA TYR A 115 -3.11 -1.50 25.90
C TYR A 115 -1.99 -0.91 26.73
#